data_AF-A0AAF0CSZ7-F1
#
_entry.id   AF-A0AAF0CSZ7-F1
#
_cell.length_a   1.000
_cell.length_b   1.000
_cell.length_c   1.000
_cell.angle_alpha   90.00
_cell.angle_beta   90.00
_cell.angle_gamma   90.00
#
_symmetry.space_group_name_H-M   'P 1'
#
loop_
_entity.id
_entity.type
_entity.pdbx_description
1 polymer ?
#
loop_
_entity_poly.entity_id
_entity_poly.type
_entity_poly.pdbx_seq_one_letter_code
_entity_poly.pdbx_strand_id
1 'polypeptide(L)'
;MNNTTITIMILINLVLILLTFLSKDYSKNQNFYILFIVGIINGISLFGWISVDGVPEAARYSAFLQNFAMSLLFINFYFMRKGNRGQSLTIAIAKWIGTLAPTILMGVVQSFNPFIIICGVFCSVFDIFYIYLLSPKNKLLSLYS
;
A
#
# COMPACT_ATOMS: atom_id res chain seq x y z
N MET A 1 -12.35 -20.48 5.54
CA MET A 1 -13.22 -19.32 5.20
C MET A 1 -13.82 -19.59 3.83
N ASN A 2 -15.12 -19.34 3.63
CA ASN A 2 -15.75 -19.51 2.32
C ASN A 2 -15.26 -18.40 1.37
N ASN A 3 -15.07 -18.72 0.08
CA ASN A 3 -14.60 -17.75 -0.92
C ASN A 3 -15.46 -16.48 -0.95
N THR A 4 -16.76 -16.60 -0.72
CA THR A 4 -17.70 -15.47 -0.59
C THR A 4 -17.39 -14.55 0.60
N THR A 5 -16.98 -15.10 1.74
CA THR A 5 -16.63 -14.33 2.93
C THR A 5 -15.38 -13.48 2.70
N ILE A 6 -14.40 -14.01 1.96
CA ILE A 6 -13.16 -13.32 1.60
C ILE A 6 -13.47 -12.16 0.64
N THR A 7 -14.27 -12.41 -0.39
CA THR A 7 -14.69 -11.36 -1.35
C THR A 7 -15.45 -10.22 -0.65
N ILE A 8 -16.33 -10.55 0.30
CA ILE A 8 -17.09 -9.56 1.09
C ILE A 8 -16.15 -8.72 1.97
N MET A 9 -15.18 -9.33 2.66
CA MET A 9 -14.22 -8.59 3.49
C MET A 9 -13.32 -7.65 2.67
N ILE A 10 -13.02 -8.00 1.42
CA ILE A 10 -12.23 -7.17 0.49
C ILE A 10 -13.06 -6.02 -0.07
N LEU A 11 -14.31 -6.27 -0.47
CA LEU A 11 -15.25 -5.21 -0.86
C LEU A 11 -15.48 -4.23 0.29
N ILE A 12 -15.60 -4.72 1.52
CA ILE A 12 -15.73 -3.88 2.73
C ILE A 12 -14.48 -3.05 2.96
N ASN A 13 -13.26 -3.60 2.79
CA ASN A 13 -12.02 -2.83 2.91
C ASN A 13 -11.90 -1.77 1.81
N LEU A 14 -12.23 -2.11 0.56
CA LEU A 14 -12.26 -1.18 -0.56
C LEU A 14 -13.25 -0.04 -0.28
N VAL A 15 -14.44 -0.36 0.23
CA VAL A 15 -15.46 0.61 0.61
C VAL A 15 -15.03 1.44 1.82
N LEU A 16 -14.39 0.86 2.84
CA LEU A 16 -13.86 1.61 3.99
C LEU A 16 -12.75 2.57 3.59
N ILE A 17 -11.85 2.17 2.69
CA ILE A 17 -10.87 3.06 2.07
C ILE A 17 -11.60 4.19 1.35
N LEU A 18 -12.57 3.88 0.47
CA LEU A 18 -13.36 4.89 -0.25
C LEU A 18 -14.12 5.85 0.70
N LEU A 19 -14.70 5.35 1.79
CA LEU A 19 -15.45 6.13 2.79
C LEU A 19 -14.54 7.03 3.64
N THR A 20 -13.35 6.54 4.01
CA THR A 20 -12.34 7.34 4.73
C THR A 20 -11.79 8.46 3.84
N PHE A 21 -11.87 8.29 2.51
CA PHE A 21 -11.49 9.29 1.51
C PHE A 21 -12.64 10.22 1.07
N LEU A 22 -13.90 9.84 1.30
CA LEU A 22 -15.10 10.66 1.01
C LEU A 22 -15.40 11.70 2.11
N SER A 23 -14.65 11.72 3.22
CA SER A 23 -14.78 12.77 4.24
C SER A 23 -14.23 14.12 3.73
N LYS A 24 -15.08 14.80 2.96
CA LYS A 24 -15.29 16.22 2.61
C LYS A 24 -14.14 17.25 2.49
N ASP A 25 -12.90 16.97 2.91
CA ASP A 25 -11.80 17.96 2.89
C ASP A 25 -10.79 17.80 1.73
N TYR A 26 -10.96 16.80 0.86
CA TYR A 26 -9.98 16.44 -0.18
C TYR A 26 -10.31 16.92 -1.60
N SER A 27 -11.38 17.71 -1.80
CA SER A 27 -11.96 18.01 -3.12
C SER A 27 -11.10 18.86 -4.06
N LYS A 28 -9.94 19.37 -3.64
CA LYS A 28 -9.15 20.37 -4.40
C LYS A 28 -7.80 19.88 -4.92
N ASN A 29 -7.45 18.59 -4.77
CA ASN A 29 -6.08 18.13 -4.98
C ASN A 29 -5.97 17.00 -6.03
N GLN A 30 -5.14 17.19 -7.07
CA GLN A 30 -4.93 16.23 -8.18
C GLN A 30 -4.57 14.80 -7.71
N ASN A 31 -3.94 14.66 -6.54
CA ASN A 31 -3.58 13.37 -5.97
C ASN A 31 -4.79 12.47 -5.65
N PHE A 32 -5.96 13.05 -5.41
CA PHE A 32 -7.20 12.31 -5.16
C PHE A 32 -7.59 11.46 -6.36
N TYR A 33 -7.46 12.00 -7.58
CA TYR A 33 -7.77 11.28 -8.80
C TYR A 33 -6.76 10.16 -9.09
N ILE A 34 -5.48 10.38 -8.79
CA ILE A 34 -4.44 9.34 -8.92
C ILE A 34 -4.72 8.18 -7.96
N LEU A 35 -5.03 8.48 -6.69
CA LEU A 35 -5.42 7.50 -5.67
C LEU A 35 -6.64 6.66 -6.09
N PHE A 36 -7.66 7.34 -6.63
CA PHE A 36 -8.90 6.72 -7.08
C PHE A 36 -8.67 5.80 -8.29
N ILE A 37 -7.88 6.24 -9.27
CA ILE A 37 -7.50 5.43 -10.44
C ILE A 37 -6.70 4.19 -10.01
N VAL A 38 -5.75 4.35 -9.09
CA VAL A 38 -4.95 3.23 -8.56
C VAL A 38 -5.83 2.23 -7.82
N GLY A 39 -6.83 2.68 -7.05
CA GLY A 39 -7.82 1.82 -6.40
C GLY A 39 -8.64 1.02 -7.42
N ILE A 40 -9.09 1.66 -8.51
CA ILE A 40 -9.83 1.00 -9.59
C ILE A 40 -8.97 -0.03 -10.33
N ILE A 41 -7.72 0.30 -10.67
CA ILE A 41 -6.80 -0.64 -11.33
C ILE A 41 -6.56 -1.88 -10.46
N ASN A 42 -6.39 -1.68 -9.14
CA ASN A 42 -6.29 -2.80 -8.20
C ASN A 42 -7.54 -3.67 -8.20
N GLY A 43 -8.73 -3.07 -8.19
CA GLY A 43 -10.01 -3.78 -8.27
C GLY A 43 -10.17 -4.58 -9.58
N ILE A 44 -9.77 -4.02 -10.72
CA ILE A 44 -9.83 -4.69 -12.03
C ILE A 44 -8.83 -5.85 -12.08
N SER A 45 -7.62 -5.64 -11.59
CA SER A 45 -6.59 -6.69 -11.59
C SER A 45 -7.06 -7.93 -10.84
N LEU A 46 -7.80 -7.77 -9.73
CA LEU A 46 -8.34 -8.87 -8.92
C LEU A 46 -9.22 -9.83 -9.74
N PHE A 47 -10.07 -9.33 -10.64
CA PHE A 47 -10.90 -10.18 -11.49
C PHE A 47 -10.06 -11.04 -12.45
N GLY A 48 -8.95 -10.51 -12.96
CA GLY A 48 -7.99 -11.26 -13.76
C GLY A 48 -7.35 -12.39 -12.95
N TRP A 49 -6.86 -12.10 -11.74
CA TRP A 49 -6.24 -13.11 -10.88
C TRP A 49 -7.22 -14.18 -10.40
N ILE A 50 -8.48 -13.83 -10.11
CA ILE A 50 -9.51 -14.83 -9.73
C ILE A 50 -9.70 -15.87 -10.84
N SER A 51 -9.67 -15.45 -12.11
CA SER A 51 -9.84 -16.36 -13.25
C SER A 51 -8.66 -17.31 -13.47
N VAL A 52 -7.48 -17.00 -12.91
CA VAL A 52 -6.24 -17.77 -13.12
C VAL A 52 -5.90 -18.63 -11.90
N ASP A 53 -5.84 -18.02 -10.71
CA ASP A 53 -5.29 -18.65 -9.49
C ASP A 53 -6.34 -18.86 -8.39
N GLY A 54 -7.58 -18.43 -8.63
CA GLY A 54 -8.66 -18.50 -7.67
C GLY A 54 -8.63 -17.40 -6.61
N VAL A 55 -9.70 -17.34 -5.81
CA VAL A 55 -9.99 -16.23 -4.89
C VAL A 55 -8.90 -15.97 -3.83
N PRO A 56 -8.31 -16.99 -3.17
CA PRO A 56 -7.35 -16.75 -2.09
C PRO A 56 -6.05 -16.10 -2.59
N GLU A 57 -5.50 -16.56 -3.71
CA GLU A 57 -4.26 -16.00 -4.26
C GLU A 57 -4.50 -14.63 -4.87
N ALA A 58 -5.60 -14.44 -5.59
CA ALA A 58 -5.98 -13.15 -6.15
C ALA A 58 -6.08 -12.06 -5.07
N ALA A 59 -6.67 -12.40 -3.91
CA ALA A 59 -6.75 -11.51 -2.76
C ALA A 59 -5.36 -11.13 -2.23
N ARG A 60 -4.45 -12.11 -2.10
CA ARG A 60 -3.07 -11.88 -1.66
C ARG A 60 -2.32 -10.94 -2.61
N TYR A 61 -2.38 -11.20 -3.91
CA TYR A 61 -1.70 -10.39 -4.92
C TYR A 61 -2.24 -8.96 -4.99
N SER A 62 -3.56 -8.78 -4.92
CA SER A 62 -4.17 -7.45 -4.88
C SER A 62 -3.79 -6.68 -3.61
N ALA A 63 -3.70 -7.35 -2.46
CA ALA A 63 -3.25 -6.72 -1.22
C ALA A 63 -1.81 -6.20 -1.32
N PHE A 64 -0.89 -6.96 -1.93
CA PHE A 64 0.49 -6.48 -2.15
C PHE A 64 0.55 -5.30 -3.13
N LEU A 65 -0.24 -5.31 -4.22
CA LEU A 65 -0.31 -4.18 -5.15
C LEU A 65 -0.85 -2.91 -4.48
N GLN A 66 -1.87 -3.03 -3.61
CA GLN A 66 -2.37 -1.91 -2.82
C GLN A 66 -1.32 -1.40 -1.83
N ASN A 67 -0.59 -2.30 -1.18
CA ASN A 67 0.45 -1.95 -0.22
C ASN A 67 1.63 -1.22 -0.90
N PHE A 68 1.99 -1.64 -2.11
CA PHE A 68 2.98 -0.98 -2.97
C PHE A 68 2.54 0.43 -3.39
N ALA A 69 1.32 0.53 -3.93
CA ALA A 69 0.74 1.80 -4.34
C ALA A 69 0.76 2.82 -3.18
N MET A 70 0.37 2.39 -1.98
CA MET A 70 0.37 3.24 -0.79
C MET A 70 1.77 3.81 -0.48
N SER A 71 2.83 3.02 -0.64
CA SER A 71 4.21 3.49 -0.43
C SER A 71 4.59 4.62 -1.39
N LEU A 72 4.28 4.46 -2.68
CA LEU A 72 4.53 5.49 -3.69
C LEU A 72 3.78 6.79 -3.37
N LEU A 73 2.55 6.67 -2.90
CA LEU A 73 1.71 7.82 -2.56
C LEU A 73 2.23 8.55 -1.33
N PHE A 74 2.71 7.84 -0.32
CA PHE A 74 3.34 8.47 0.83
C PHE A 74 4.62 9.24 0.47
N ILE A 75 5.45 8.66 -0.41
CA ILE A 75 6.63 9.33 -0.98
C ILE A 75 6.20 10.58 -1.75
N ASN A 76 5.20 10.49 -2.62
CA ASN A 76 4.70 11.64 -3.37
C ASN A 76 4.17 12.75 -2.44
N PHE A 77 3.42 12.37 -1.40
CA PHE A 77 2.95 13.33 -0.41
C PHE A 77 4.08 14.02 0.36
N TYR A 78 5.18 13.32 0.65
CA TYR A 78 6.35 13.91 1.28
C TYR A 78 6.92 15.06 0.43
N PHE A 79 7.09 14.84 -0.88
CA PHE A 79 7.59 15.86 -1.80
C PHE A 79 6.59 17.00 -2.01
N MET A 80 5.30 16.69 -2.22
CA MET A 80 4.28 17.70 -2.46
C MET A 80 4.03 18.61 -1.26
N ARG A 81 4.19 18.11 -0.03
CA ARG A 81 4.07 18.91 1.20
C ARG A 81 5.39 19.53 1.65
N LYS A 82 6.47 19.34 0.89
CA LYS A 82 7.83 19.79 1.20
C LYS A 82 8.28 19.39 2.60
N GLY A 83 8.08 18.13 2.97
CA GLY A 83 8.54 17.57 4.24
C GLY A 83 7.52 16.69 4.94
N ASN A 84 7.75 16.46 6.23
CA ASN A 84 7.06 15.44 7.03
C ASN A 84 5.70 15.89 7.62
N ARG A 85 5.04 16.90 7.06
CA ARG A 85 3.78 17.42 7.62
C ARG A 85 2.65 16.39 7.49
N GLY A 86 2.16 15.89 8.63
CA GLY A 86 1.15 14.83 8.70
C GLY A 86 1.70 13.43 8.44
N GLN A 87 3.02 13.24 8.51
CA GLN A 87 3.69 11.96 8.37
C GLN A 87 4.72 11.79 9.50
N SER A 88 4.78 10.61 10.11
CA SER A 88 5.75 10.31 11.16
C SER A 88 6.63 9.14 10.78
N LEU A 89 7.87 9.15 11.28
CA LEU A 89 8.81 8.04 11.11
C LEU A 89 8.22 6.74 11.70
N THR A 90 7.49 6.86 12.81
CA THR A 90 6.79 5.72 13.43
C THR A 90 5.76 5.09 12.49
N ILE A 91 4.97 5.89 11.78
CA ILE A 91 4.01 5.37 10.78
C ILE A 91 4.75 4.67 9.65
N ALA A 92 5.87 5.24 9.18
CA ALA A 92 6.68 4.64 8.11
C ALA A 92 7.25 3.27 8.52
N ILE A 93 7.79 3.16 9.75
CA ILE A 93 8.32 1.90 10.28
C ILE A 93 7.20 0.89 10.51
N ALA A 94 6.08 1.29 11.11
CA ALA A 94 4.93 0.42 11.33
C ALA A 94 4.37 -0.13 10.02
N LYS A 95 4.31 0.70 8.97
CA LYS A 95 3.93 0.27 7.62
C LYS A 95 4.88 -0.80 7.09
N TRP A 96 6.19 -0.57 7.17
CA TRP A 96 7.19 -1.53 6.69
C TRP A 96 7.08 -2.88 7.41
N ILE A 97 6.89 -2.87 8.73
CA ILE A 97 6.63 -4.10 9.51
C ILE A 97 5.34 -4.79 9.01
N GLY A 98 4.30 -4.00 8.72
CA GLY A 98 3.05 -4.48 8.13
C GLY A 98 3.19 -5.05 6.72
N THR A 99 4.25 -4.73 5.98
CA THR A 99 4.61 -5.38 4.69
C THR A 99 5.42 -6.65 4.93
N LEU A 100 6.36 -6.62 5.88
CA LEU A 100 7.26 -7.73 6.18
C LEU A 100 6.52 -8.92 6.79
N ALA A 101 5.59 -8.68 7.72
CA ALA A 101 4.78 -9.72 8.35
C ALA A 101 3.98 -10.60 7.36
N PRO A 102 3.15 -10.05 6.46
CA PRO A 102 2.45 -10.85 5.46
C PRO A 102 3.39 -11.47 4.43
N THR A 103 4.53 -10.85 4.11
CA THR A 103 5.52 -11.45 3.20
C THR A 103 6.07 -12.75 3.76
N ILE A 104 6.43 -12.77 5.05
CA ILE A 104 6.90 -14.00 5.72
C ILE A 104 5.75 -14.99 5.89
N LEU A 105 4.60 -14.53 6.40
CA LEU A 105 3.48 -15.41 6.71
C LEU A 105 2.93 -16.09 5.45
N MET A 106 2.69 -15.32 4.39
CA MET A 106 2.03 -15.81 3.18
C MET A 106 3.02 -16.33 2.13
N GLY A 107 4.26 -15.83 2.11
CA GLY A 107 5.28 -16.24 1.14
C GLY A 107 6.17 -17.39 1.60
N VAL A 108 6.29 -17.61 2.92
CA VAL A 108 7.18 -18.64 3.49
C VAL A 108 6.42 -19.62 4.39
N VAL A 109 5.65 -19.14 5.36
CA VAL A 109 5.08 -20.00 6.43
C VAL A 109 3.86 -20.80 5.96
N GLN A 110 2.89 -20.15 5.30
CA GLN A 110 1.67 -20.83 4.84
C GLN A 110 1.92 -21.70 3.60
N SER A 111 2.64 -21.15 2.64
CA SER A 111 3.07 -21.84 1.43
C SER A 111 4.30 -21.12 0.90
N PHE A 112 5.26 -21.88 0.37
CA PHE A 112 6.41 -21.26 -0.30
C PHE A 112 5.94 -20.71 -1.64
N ASN A 113 5.67 -19.40 -1.70
CA ASN A 113 5.21 -18.70 -2.90
C ASN A 113 6.25 -17.62 -3.29
N PRO A 114 7.14 -17.91 -4.26
CA PRO A 114 8.18 -16.99 -4.70
C PRO A 114 7.64 -15.65 -5.19
N PHE A 115 6.46 -15.64 -5.80
CA PHE A 115 5.85 -14.41 -6.32
C PHE A 115 5.50 -13.44 -5.18
N ILE A 116 4.91 -13.93 -4.10
CA ILE A 116 4.60 -13.14 -2.90
C ILE A 116 5.87 -12.58 -2.27
N ILE A 117 6.93 -13.39 -2.20
CA ILE A 117 8.23 -12.96 -1.65
C ILE A 117 8.80 -11.82 -2.50
N ILE A 118 8.82 -11.96 -3.83
CA ILE A 118 9.32 -10.93 -4.75
C ILE A 118 8.50 -9.64 -4.60
N CYS A 119 7.17 -9.73 -4.57
CA CYS A 119 6.29 -8.58 -4.35
C CYS A 119 6.57 -7.90 -2.99
N GLY A 120 6.74 -8.69 -1.92
CA GLY A 120 7.02 -8.20 -0.59
C GLY A 120 8.39 -7.51 -0.46
N VAL A 121 9.42 -8.06 -1.11
CA VAL A 121 10.74 -7.43 -1.22
C VAL A 121 10.63 -6.11 -1.97
N PHE A 122 9.91 -6.09 -3.09
CA PHE A 122 9.70 -4.89 -3.87
C PHE A 122 8.98 -3.79 -3.06
N CYS A 123 7.88 -4.14 -2.38
CA CYS A 123 7.19 -3.22 -1.46
C CYS A 123 8.13 -2.69 -0.36
N SER A 124 8.94 -3.58 0.23
CA SER A 124 9.88 -3.25 1.29
C SER A 124 10.93 -2.23 0.85
N VAL A 125 11.42 -2.29 -0.39
CA VAL A 125 12.38 -1.30 -0.92
C VAL A 125 11.80 0.11 -0.89
N PHE A 126 10.55 0.28 -1.32
CA PHE A 126 9.89 1.59 -1.32
C PHE A 126 9.50 2.05 0.10
N ASP A 127 9.11 1.13 0.97
CA ASP A 127 8.87 1.44 2.39
C ASP A 127 10.15 1.93 3.09
N ILE A 128 11.29 1.29 2.84
CA ILE A 128 12.60 1.70 3.38
C ILE A 128 13.02 3.05 2.80
N PHE A 129 12.81 3.28 1.50
CA PHE A 129 13.07 4.57 0.88
C PHE A 129 12.22 5.69 1.50
N TYR A 130 10.94 5.40 1.78
CA TYR A 130 10.06 6.32 2.49
C TYR A 130 10.53 6.62 3.93
N ILE A 131 10.95 5.60 4.69
CA ILE A 131 11.56 5.77 6.02
C ILE A 131 12.81 6.65 5.93
N TYR A 132 13.65 6.43 4.92
CA TYR A 132 14.85 7.23 4.68
C TYR A 132 14.49 8.71 4.47
N LEU A 133 13.51 9.02 3.62
CA LEU A 133 13.05 10.40 3.39
C LEU A 133 12.57 11.09 4.68
N LEU A 134 11.89 10.37 5.57
CA LEU A 134 11.44 10.92 6.86
C LEU A 134 12.53 11.01 7.93
N SER A 135 13.69 10.41 7.69
CA SER A 135 14.77 10.39 8.67
C SER A 135 15.24 11.82 9.01
N PRO A 136 15.49 12.13 10.30
CA PRO A 136 15.86 13.48 10.74
C PRO A 136 17.09 14.06 10.00
N LYS A 137 17.99 13.20 9.50
CA LYS A 137 19.18 13.59 8.73
C LYS A 137 18.83 14.33 7.43
N ASN A 138 17.75 13.93 6.74
CA ASN A 138 17.33 14.58 5.49
C ASN A 138 16.66 15.93 5.72
N LYS A 139 16.08 16.14 6.91
CA LYS A 139 15.48 17.42 7.33
C LYS A 139 16.53 18.52 7.45
N LEU A 140 17.75 18.16 7.84
CA LEU A 140 18.89 19.08 7.92
C LEU A 140 19.40 19.47 6.53
N LEU A 141 19.53 18.53 5.58
CA LEU A 141 19.97 18.87 4.21
C LEU A 141 19.01 19.84 3.49
N SER A 142 17.69 19.72 3.69
CA SER A 142 16.71 20.65 3.09
C SER A 142 16.68 22.05 3.71
N LEU A 143 17.33 22.26 4.86
CA LEU A 143 17.44 23.58 5.52
C LEU A 143 18.70 24.34 5.09
N TYR A 144 19.65 23.66 4.43
CA TYR A 144 20.92 24.23 3.95
C TYR A 144 20.98 24.40 2.42
N SER A 145 19.92 24.04 1.69
CA SER A 145 19.74 24.22 0.24
C SER A 145 18.68 25.28 -0.05
#